data_AF-A0A2P4T5A9-F1
#
_entry.id   AF-A0A2P4T5A9-F1
#
_cell.length_a   1.000
_cell.length_b   1.000
_cell.length_c   1.000
_cell.angle_alpha   90.00
_cell.angle_beta   90.00
_cell.angle_gamma   90.00
#
_symmetry.space_group_name_H-M   'P 1'
#
loop_
_entity.id
_entity.type
_entity.pdbx_description
1 polymer ?
#
loop_
_entity_poly.entity_id
_entity_poly.type
_entity_poly.pdbx_seq_one_letter_code
_entity_poly.pdbx_strand_id
1 'polypeptide(L)'
;GFMKHNTPRQNEHCLTNFDLAEYRQVLSDLAIQIYQQLVRVLENILQPMIVSGMLEHETIQGVSGVKPTGLRKRTSSIADEGTYTLDSIIRQLNSFHSVMCQHGMDPELIKQVVKQMFYIIGAVTLNNLLLRKDMCSWSKGMQIRYNVSQLEEWLRDKNLMNSGAKETLEPLIQAAQLLQVKKKTDEDAEAICSMCNALTTAQIVKVLNLYTPVNEFEERVLVSFIRTIQLRLRDRKDSPQLLMDAKHIFPVTFPFNPSSLALETIQIPASLGLGFISRV
;
A
#
# COMPACT_ATOMS: atom_id res chain seq x y z
N GLY A 1 10.54 -29.37 12.11
CA GLY A 1 11.78 -30.00 11.63
C GLY A 1 12.00 -29.58 10.19
N PHE A 2 13.21 -29.11 9.86
CA PHE A 2 13.55 -28.58 8.54
C PHE A 2 13.65 -29.64 7.43
N MET A 3 13.53 -30.92 7.76
CA MET A 3 13.67 -32.05 6.83
C MET A 3 12.32 -32.64 6.37
N LYS A 4 11.19 -32.07 6.81
CA LYS A 4 9.85 -32.65 6.54
C LYS A 4 9.51 -32.78 5.04
N HIS A 5 10.08 -31.91 4.22
CA HIS A 5 9.84 -31.87 2.77
C HIS A 5 11.02 -32.38 1.95
N ASN A 6 12.06 -32.92 2.61
CA ASN A 6 13.26 -33.37 1.93
C ASN A 6 13.04 -34.72 1.25
N THR A 7 13.66 -34.90 0.10
CA THR A 7 13.85 -36.24 -0.49
C THR A 7 14.91 -37.02 0.31
N PRO A 8 14.97 -38.37 0.17
CA PRO A 8 16.04 -39.16 0.78
C PRO A 8 17.44 -38.64 0.39
N ARG A 9 17.62 -38.29 -0.89
CA ARG A 9 18.87 -37.73 -1.40
C ARG A 9 19.22 -36.37 -0.78
N GLN A 10 18.24 -35.50 -0.53
CA GLN A 10 18.48 -34.23 0.16
C GLN A 10 18.90 -34.43 1.62
N ASN A 11 18.41 -35.47 2.29
CA ASN A 11 18.82 -35.79 3.66
C ASN A 11 20.27 -36.30 3.74
N GLU A 12 20.80 -36.92 2.67
CA GLU A 12 22.22 -37.32 2.59
C GLU A 12 23.17 -36.12 2.56
N HIS A 13 22.68 -34.93 2.17
CA HIS A 13 23.48 -33.71 2.09
C HIS A 13 23.43 -32.84 3.37
N CYS A 14 22.84 -33.33 4.46
CA CYS A 14 22.85 -32.60 5.73
C CYS A 14 24.29 -32.48 6.28
N LEU A 15 24.59 -31.32 6.88
CA LEU A 15 25.85 -31.12 7.61
C LEU A 15 25.93 -32.08 8.80
N THR A 16 27.09 -32.71 8.98
CA THR A 16 27.30 -33.74 10.02
C THR A 16 28.16 -33.28 11.19
N ASN A 17 29.03 -32.28 10.99
CA ASN A 17 30.08 -31.93 11.96
C ASN A 17 29.81 -30.66 12.76
N PHE A 18 29.06 -29.69 12.22
CA PHE A 18 28.90 -28.36 12.81
C PHE A 18 27.43 -27.96 12.89
N ASP A 19 27.02 -27.40 14.03
CA ASP A 19 25.76 -26.65 14.13
C ASP A 19 26.02 -25.18 13.79
N LEU A 20 25.30 -24.68 12.78
CA LEU A 20 25.41 -23.31 12.31
C LEU A 20 24.28 -22.41 12.83
N ALA A 21 23.65 -22.75 13.97
CA ALA A 21 22.53 -21.99 14.53
C ALA A 21 22.83 -20.49 14.73
N GLU A 22 23.99 -20.18 15.30
CA GLU A 22 24.41 -18.78 15.52
C GLU A 22 24.60 -18.03 14.20
N TYR A 23 25.22 -18.69 13.20
CA TYR A 23 25.36 -18.11 11.86
C TYR A 23 24.01 -17.89 11.17
N ARG A 24 23.02 -18.77 11.36
CA ARG A 24 21.65 -18.56 10.85
C ARG A 24 21.01 -17.32 11.45
N GLN A 25 21.25 -17.04 12.75
CA GLN A 25 20.75 -15.81 13.38
C GLN A 25 21.39 -14.57 12.76
N VAL A 26 22.73 -14.57 12.58
CA VAL A 26 23.45 -13.46 11.93
C VAL A 26 22.94 -13.22 10.51
N LEU A 27 22.70 -14.28 9.73
CA LEU A 27 22.11 -14.17 8.39
C LEU A 27 20.68 -13.64 8.41
N SER A 28 19.87 -14.02 9.42
CA SER A 28 18.53 -13.50 9.58
C SER A 28 18.53 -12.00 9.89
N ASP A 29 19.42 -11.55 10.79
CA ASP A 29 19.57 -10.12 11.12
C ASP A 29 20.02 -9.31 9.90
N LEU A 30 20.94 -9.85 9.10
CA LEU A 30 21.35 -9.25 7.83
C LEU A 30 20.18 -9.18 6.83
N ALA A 31 19.38 -10.23 6.72
CA ALA A 31 18.20 -10.23 5.84
C ALA A 31 17.17 -9.18 6.25
N ILE A 32 16.98 -8.93 7.55
CA ILE A 32 16.14 -7.83 8.06
C ILE A 32 16.69 -6.47 7.58
N GLN A 33 18.00 -6.24 7.67
CA GLN A 33 18.61 -4.99 7.22
C GLN A 33 18.44 -4.78 5.71
N ILE A 34 18.64 -5.84 4.91
CA ILE A 34 18.44 -5.81 3.45
C ILE A 34 16.97 -5.53 3.12
N TYR A 35 16.02 -6.16 3.81
CA TYR A 35 14.59 -5.90 3.63
C TYR A 35 14.23 -4.45 3.94
N GLN A 36 14.72 -3.89 5.05
CA GLN A 36 14.49 -2.49 5.38
C GLN A 36 15.05 -1.54 4.31
N GLN A 37 16.23 -1.87 3.78
CA GLN A 37 16.82 -1.09 2.69
C GLN A 37 15.99 -1.21 1.40
N LEU A 38 15.50 -2.41 1.07
CA LEU A 38 14.59 -2.62 -0.06
C LEU A 38 13.35 -1.73 0.08
N VAL A 39 12.68 -1.75 1.24
CA VAL A 39 11.49 -0.91 1.49
C VAL A 39 11.78 0.56 1.25
N ARG A 40 12.91 1.10 1.76
CA ARG A 40 13.30 2.50 1.55
C ARG A 40 13.54 2.84 0.08
N VAL A 41 14.18 1.94 -0.66
CA VAL A 41 14.43 2.13 -2.10
C VAL A 41 13.12 2.18 -2.87
N LEU A 42 12.21 1.23 -2.61
CA LEU A 42 10.90 1.19 -3.27
C LEU A 42 10.03 2.41 -2.89
N GLU A 43 10.07 2.83 -1.62
CA GLU A 43 9.40 4.03 -1.13
C GLU A 43 9.87 5.27 -1.90
N ASN A 44 11.19 5.48 -2.01
CA ASN A 44 11.76 6.65 -2.69
C ASN A 44 11.35 6.73 -4.17
N ILE A 45 11.13 5.58 -4.82
CA ILE A 45 10.66 5.52 -6.20
C ILE A 45 9.17 5.85 -6.29
N LEU A 46 8.34 5.33 -5.39
CA LEU A 46 6.88 5.53 -5.42
C LEU A 46 6.45 6.91 -4.93
N GLN A 47 7.14 7.48 -3.94
CA GLN A 47 6.75 8.72 -3.26
C GLN A 47 6.35 9.87 -4.21
N PRO A 48 7.12 10.21 -5.28
CA PRO A 48 6.73 11.31 -6.17
C PRO A 48 5.49 10.99 -7.02
N MET A 49 5.13 9.71 -7.17
CA MET A 49 3.99 9.27 -7.96
C MET A 49 2.67 9.28 -7.17
N ILE A 50 2.73 9.06 -5.85
CA ILE A 50 1.53 8.77 -5.04
C ILE A 50 0.54 9.94 -5.07
N VAL A 51 0.96 11.15 -4.74
CA VAL A 51 0.03 12.29 -4.64
C VAL A 51 -0.56 12.63 -6.01
N SER A 52 0.28 12.72 -7.03
CA SER A 52 -0.12 13.00 -8.41
C SER A 52 -1.10 11.95 -8.93
N GLY A 53 -0.77 10.66 -8.76
CA GLY A 53 -1.57 9.56 -9.29
C GLY A 53 -2.85 9.26 -8.49
N MET A 54 -2.81 9.38 -7.17
CA MET A 54 -3.93 9.03 -6.30
C MET A 54 -4.92 10.17 -6.09
N LEU A 55 -4.47 11.43 -6.14
CA LEU A 55 -5.29 12.60 -5.79
C LEU A 55 -5.41 13.63 -6.91
N GLU A 56 -4.31 14.02 -7.55
CA GLU A 56 -4.32 15.19 -8.45
C GLU A 56 -4.87 14.87 -9.83
N HIS A 57 -4.49 13.73 -10.41
CA HIS A 57 -4.91 13.33 -11.74
C HIS A 57 -6.37 12.83 -11.76
N GLU A 58 -7.30 13.67 -12.24
CA GLU A 58 -8.71 13.30 -12.41
C GLU A 58 -8.90 12.32 -13.58
N THR A 59 -9.35 11.10 -13.28
CA THR A 59 -9.74 10.10 -14.28
C THR A 59 -11.22 10.19 -14.66
N ILE A 60 -12.07 10.70 -13.77
CA ILE A 60 -13.52 10.77 -13.95
C ILE A 60 -13.92 12.13 -14.51
N GLN A 61 -14.23 12.19 -15.81
CA GLN A 61 -14.73 13.42 -16.45
C GLN A 61 -16.18 13.71 -16.04
N GLY A 62 -16.48 14.95 -15.62
CA GLY A 62 -17.85 15.45 -15.41
C GLY A 62 -18.37 15.45 -13.96
N VAL A 63 -17.59 15.02 -12.97
CA VAL A 63 -18.01 15.00 -11.55
C VAL A 63 -17.58 16.26 -10.79
N SER A 64 -16.44 16.85 -11.17
CA SER A 64 -15.99 18.14 -10.66
C SER A 64 -16.73 19.26 -11.40
N GLY A 65 -17.45 20.11 -10.66
CA GLY A 65 -18.21 21.25 -11.19
C GLY A 65 -17.46 22.03 -12.28
N VAL A 66 -18.21 22.34 -13.35
CA VAL A 66 -17.90 23.15 -14.54
C VAL A 66 -16.44 23.62 -14.64
N LYS A 67 -15.60 22.88 -15.37
CA LYS A 67 -14.43 23.50 -16.02
C LYS A 67 -14.96 24.54 -17.01
N PRO A 68 -14.41 25.77 -17.08
CA PRO A 68 -14.82 26.75 -18.07
C PRO A 68 -14.81 26.12 -19.46
N THR A 69 -15.91 26.27 -20.18
CA THR A 69 -16.10 25.77 -21.53
C THR A 69 -14.95 26.21 -22.43
N GLY A 70 -14.11 25.27 -22.87
CA GLY A 70 -13.04 25.58 -23.81
C GLY A 70 -12.03 24.47 -24.11
N LEU A 71 -11.82 23.49 -23.22
CA LEU A 71 -10.76 22.49 -23.44
C LEU A 71 -11.29 21.05 -23.49
N ARG A 72 -11.78 20.68 -24.67
CA ARG A 72 -12.13 19.31 -25.05
C ARG A 72 -10.83 18.52 -25.28
N LYS A 73 -10.18 17.99 -24.23
CA LYS A 73 -9.06 17.04 -24.40
C LYS A 73 -9.63 15.67 -24.79
N ARG A 74 -9.25 15.24 -26.00
CA ARG A 74 -9.56 13.96 -26.65
C ARG A 74 -9.08 12.76 -25.83
N THR A 75 -9.73 11.63 -26.09
CA THR A 75 -9.38 10.27 -25.70
C THR A 75 -7.90 9.90 -25.97
N SER A 76 -7.29 9.27 -24.96
CA SER A 76 -6.13 8.37 -24.96
C SER A 76 -4.78 8.79 -25.60
N SER A 77 -3.73 8.56 -24.80
CA SER A 77 -2.37 8.12 -25.18
C SER A 77 -1.24 9.12 -25.43
N ILE A 78 -1.22 10.27 -24.75
CA ILE A 78 0.05 10.97 -24.47
C ILE A 78 -0.04 11.45 -23.02
N ALA A 79 0.78 10.87 -22.14
CA ALA A 79 0.95 11.41 -20.80
C ALA A 79 1.35 12.88 -20.94
N ASP A 80 0.65 13.80 -20.27
CA ASP A 80 1.16 15.16 -20.03
C ASP A 80 2.61 14.97 -19.53
N GLU A 81 3.59 15.41 -20.31
CA GLU A 81 5.02 15.19 -20.04
C GLU A 81 5.35 15.75 -18.65
N GLY A 82 5.44 14.86 -17.65
CA GLY A 82 5.82 15.21 -16.27
C GLY A 82 4.79 14.85 -15.18
N THR A 83 3.56 14.45 -15.52
CA THR A 83 2.52 14.17 -14.50
C THR A 83 2.32 12.67 -14.30
N TYR A 84 2.49 12.18 -13.06
CA TYR A 84 2.24 10.77 -12.73
C TYR A 84 0.74 10.49 -12.61
N THR A 85 0.30 9.35 -13.15
CA THR A 85 -1.10 8.89 -13.06
C THR A 85 -1.18 7.63 -12.22
N LEU A 86 -2.40 7.15 -11.94
CA LEU A 86 -2.60 5.83 -11.33
C LEU A 86 -1.91 4.72 -12.12
N ASP A 87 -1.93 4.79 -13.46
CA ASP A 87 -1.26 3.82 -14.32
C ASP A 87 0.27 3.84 -14.14
N SER A 88 0.85 4.98 -13.78
CA SER A 88 2.28 5.07 -13.44
C SER A 88 2.59 4.25 -12.18
N ILE A 89 1.75 4.37 -11.14
CA ILE A 89 1.87 3.60 -9.89
C ILE A 89 1.71 2.09 -10.19
N ILE A 90 0.67 1.70 -10.94
CA ILE A 90 0.43 0.30 -11.29
C ILE A 90 1.57 -0.28 -12.12
N ARG A 91 2.10 0.48 -13.10
CA ARG A 91 3.29 0.07 -13.87
C ARG A 91 4.51 -0.12 -12.98
N GLN A 92 4.73 0.77 -12.01
CA GLN A 92 5.84 0.66 -11.09
C GLN A 92 5.70 -0.57 -10.16
N LEU A 93 4.49 -0.84 -9.65
CA LEU A 93 4.20 -2.05 -8.87
C LEU A 93 4.42 -3.33 -9.70
N ASN A 94 4.02 -3.33 -10.97
CA ASN A 94 4.30 -4.44 -11.90
C ASN A 94 5.81 -4.66 -12.08
N SER A 95 6.59 -3.59 -12.22
CA SER A 95 8.06 -3.68 -12.33
C SER A 95 8.67 -4.32 -11.08
N PHE A 96 8.30 -3.83 -9.89
CA PHE A 96 8.78 -4.40 -8.63
C PHE A 96 8.44 -5.88 -8.48
N HIS A 97 7.17 -6.24 -8.71
CA HIS A 97 6.72 -7.61 -8.62
C HIS A 97 7.48 -8.52 -9.60
N SER A 98 7.64 -8.09 -10.86
CA SER A 98 8.35 -8.85 -11.89
C SER A 98 9.80 -9.13 -11.49
N VAL A 99 10.53 -8.12 -11.00
CA VAL A 99 11.93 -8.27 -10.56
C VAL A 99 12.04 -9.22 -9.37
N MET A 100 11.15 -9.11 -8.37
CA MET A 100 11.15 -10.01 -7.22
C MET A 100 10.90 -11.47 -7.64
N CYS A 101 9.98 -11.71 -8.56
CA CYS A 101 9.73 -13.06 -9.10
C CYS A 101 10.93 -13.60 -9.89
N GLN A 102 11.55 -12.76 -10.75
CA GLN A 102 12.72 -13.15 -11.54
C GLN A 102 13.92 -13.52 -10.66
N HIS A 103 14.07 -12.85 -9.51
CA HIS A 103 15.13 -13.14 -8.54
C HIS A 103 14.81 -14.36 -7.63
N GLY A 104 13.69 -15.04 -7.83
CA GLY A 104 13.30 -16.21 -7.03
C GLY A 104 12.97 -15.87 -5.58
N MET A 105 12.50 -14.65 -5.31
CA MET A 105 12.13 -14.23 -3.96
C MET A 105 10.96 -15.07 -3.43
N ASP A 106 11.02 -15.45 -2.15
CA ASP A 106 9.98 -16.25 -1.50
C ASP A 106 8.59 -15.61 -1.63
N PRO A 107 7.54 -16.36 -2.00
CA PRO A 107 6.19 -15.81 -2.15
C PRO A 107 5.67 -15.09 -0.89
N GLU A 108 5.97 -15.62 0.31
CA GLU A 108 5.59 -14.98 1.57
C GLU A 108 6.36 -13.68 1.83
N LEU A 109 7.59 -13.55 1.33
CA LEU A 109 8.34 -12.31 1.41
C LEU A 109 7.81 -11.28 0.40
N ILE A 110 7.44 -11.72 -0.82
CA ILE A 110 6.78 -10.86 -1.82
C ILE A 110 5.48 -10.27 -1.25
N LYS A 111 4.64 -11.09 -0.58
CA LYS A 111 3.43 -10.62 0.10
C LYS A 111 3.73 -9.51 1.12
N GLN A 112 4.77 -9.68 1.93
CA GLN A 112 5.18 -8.69 2.93
C GLN A 112 5.70 -7.39 2.28
N VAL A 113 6.45 -7.47 1.18
CA VAL A 113 6.88 -6.28 0.42
C VAL A 113 5.66 -5.54 -0.15
N VAL A 114 4.73 -6.26 -0.79
CA VAL A 114 3.52 -5.65 -1.38
C VAL A 114 2.61 -5.02 -0.32
N LYS A 115 2.43 -5.69 0.82
CA LYS A 115 1.73 -5.13 1.99
C LYS A 115 2.35 -3.80 2.43
N GLN A 116 3.67 -3.74 2.51
CA GLN A 116 4.38 -2.52 2.89
C GLN A 116 4.21 -1.39 1.85
N MET A 117 4.24 -1.71 0.56
CA MET A 117 4.02 -0.72 -0.50
C MET A 117 2.61 -0.14 -0.47
N PHE A 118 1.59 -0.98 -0.25
CA PHE A 118 0.20 -0.54 -0.14
C PHE A 118 -0.01 0.35 1.09
N TYR A 119 0.62 0.02 2.22
CA TYR A 119 0.60 0.88 3.40
C TYR A 119 1.17 2.27 3.12
N ILE A 120 2.33 2.34 2.45
CA ILE A 120 2.96 3.62 2.08
C ILE A 120 2.04 4.43 1.16
N ILE A 121 1.45 3.80 0.14
CA ILE A 121 0.49 4.45 -0.76
C ILE A 121 -0.69 5.02 0.04
N GLY A 122 -1.30 4.21 0.91
CA GLY A 122 -2.42 4.61 1.76
C GLY A 122 -2.08 5.77 2.68
N ALA A 123 -0.97 5.66 3.42
CA ALA A 123 -0.52 6.64 4.40
C ALA A 123 -0.16 7.98 3.74
N VAL A 124 0.61 7.98 2.65
CA VAL A 124 1.01 9.21 1.94
C VAL A 124 -0.22 9.89 1.33
N THR A 125 -1.14 9.11 0.75
CA THR A 125 -2.39 9.65 0.18
C THR A 125 -3.27 10.28 1.26
N LEU A 126 -3.51 9.57 2.37
CA LEU A 126 -4.35 10.08 3.45
C LEU A 126 -3.74 11.32 4.11
N ASN A 127 -2.42 11.32 4.35
CA ASN A 127 -1.73 12.48 4.91
C ASN A 127 -1.88 13.72 4.03
N ASN A 128 -1.76 13.58 2.71
CA ASN A 128 -1.96 14.69 1.79
C ASN A 128 -3.41 15.18 1.76
N LEU A 129 -4.38 14.28 1.84
CA LEU A 129 -5.80 14.62 1.98
C LEU A 129 -6.06 15.42 3.25
N LEU A 130 -5.44 15.04 4.38
CA LEU A 130 -5.59 15.72 5.67
C LEU A 130 -4.87 17.07 5.78
N LEU A 131 -3.93 17.34 4.87
CA LEU A 131 -3.15 18.58 4.84
C LEU A 131 -3.68 19.60 3.81
N ARG A 132 -4.49 19.17 2.84
CA ARG A 132 -4.92 19.99 1.69
C ARG A 132 -6.44 20.19 1.64
N LYS A 133 -6.88 21.45 1.62
CA LYS A 133 -8.31 21.82 1.57
C LYS A 133 -8.97 21.45 0.24
N ASP A 134 -8.23 21.53 -0.85
CA ASP A 134 -8.68 21.22 -2.22
C ASP A 134 -8.89 19.72 -2.47
N MET A 135 -8.54 18.85 -1.52
CA MET A 135 -8.61 17.39 -1.64
C MET A 135 -9.79 16.74 -0.90
N CYS A 136 -10.59 17.52 -0.18
CA CYS A 136 -11.73 17.03 0.59
C CYS A 136 -13.06 17.41 -0.06
N SER A 137 -13.51 16.64 -1.05
CA SER A 137 -14.81 16.81 -1.71
C SER A 137 -15.45 15.46 -2.07
N TRP A 138 -16.74 15.46 -2.40
CA TRP A 138 -17.43 14.25 -2.86
C TRP A 138 -16.76 13.64 -4.10
N SER A 139 -16.43 14.48 -5.09
CA SER A 139 -15.73 14.10 -6.32
C SER A 139 -14.39 13.40 -6.02
N LYS A 140 -13.60 13.95 -5.10
CA LYS A 140 -12.34 13.33 -4.65
C LYS A 140 -12.55 12.00 -3.94
N GLY A 141 -13.62 11.88 -3.15
CA GLY A 141 -14.02 10.59 -2.57
C GLY A 141 -14.29 9.52 -3.65
N MET A 142 -15.00 9.88 -4.72
CA MET A 142 -15.29 8.96 -5.82
C MET A 142 -14.01 8.57 -6.58
N GLN A 143 -13.14 9.55 -6.86
CA GLN A 143 -11.83 9.32 -7.49
C GLN A 143 -10.96 8.36 -6.66
N ILE A 144 -10.84 8.58 -5.34
CA ILE A 144 -10.05 7.70 -4.46
C ILE A 144 -10.62 6.29 -4.44
N ARG A 145 -11.95 6.13 -4.38
CA ARG A 145 -12.58 4.80 -4.44
C ARG A 145 -12.25 4.04 -5.73
N TYR A 146 -12.31 4.73 -6.87
CA TYR A 146 -11.91 4.14 -8.15
C TYR A 146 -10.43 3.76 -8.17
N ASN A 147 -9.55 4.66 -7.69
CA ASN A 147 -8.12 4.39 -7.65
C ASN A 147 -7.80 3.17 -6.76
N VAL A 148 -8.46 3.07 -5.59
CA VAL A 148 -8.33 1.91 -4.70
C VAL A 148 -8.87 0.64 -5.37
N SER A 149 -9.99 0.69 -6.11
CA SER A 149 -10.50 -0.50 -6.79
C SER A 149 -9.53 -1.04 -7.84
N GLN A 150 -8.82 -0.18 -8.57
CA GLN A 150 -7.77 -0.63 -9.49
C GLN A 150 -6.55 -1.23 -8.77
N LEU A 151 -6.20 -0.72 -7.59
CA LEU A 151 -5.15 -1.34 -6.75
C LEU A 151 -5.57 -2.71 -6.23
N GLU A 152 -6.84 -2.87 -5.84
CA GLU A 152 -7.40 -4.17 -5.44
C GLU A 152 -7.47 -5.16 -6.63
N GLU A 153 -7.83 -4.69 -7.82
CA GLU A 153 -7.78 -5.48 -9.05
C GLU A 153 -6.36 -5.96 -9.35
N TRP A 154 -5.37 -5.09 -9.20
CA TRP A 154 -3.96 -5.46 -9.34
C TRP A 154 -3.53 -6.56 -8.34
N LEU A 155 -3.97 -6.49 -7.07
CA LEU A 155 -3.72 -7.56 -6.11
C LEU A 155 -4.35 -8.89 -6.54
N ARG A 156 -5.56 -8.84 -7.12
CA ARG A 156 -6.27 -10.01 -7.63
C ARG A 156 -5.50 -10.64 -8.79
N ASP A 157 -5.06 -9.85 -9.75
CA ASP A 157 -4.31 -10.30 -10.92
C ASP A 157 -2.98 -10.97 -10.57
N LYS A 158 -2.35 -10.56 -9.45
CA LYS A 158 -1.10 -11.14 -8.95
C LYS A 158 -1.30 -12.28 -7.94
N ASN A 159 -2.55 -12.67 -7.63
CA ASN A 159 -2.89 -13.63 -6.58
C ASN A 159 -2.37 -13.23 -5.18
N LEU A 160 -2.42 -11.93 -4.87
CA LEU A 160 -1.93 -11.32 -3.62
C LEU A 160 -3.05 -10.82 -2.70
N MET A 161 -4.31 -11.21 -2.95
CA MET A 161 -5.45 -10.79 -2.11
C MET A 161 -5.31 -11.19 -0.64
N ASN A 162 -4.55 -12.25 -0.33
CA ASN A 162 -4.29 -12.72 1.04
C ASN A 162 -2.99 -12.16 1.66
N SER A 163 -2.36 -11.16 1.04
CA SER A 163 -1.11 -10.56 1.53
C SER A 163 -1.27 -9.63 2.73
N GLY A 164 -2.49 -9.23 3.07
CA GLY A 164 -2.75 -8.18 4.06
C GLY A 164 -2.62 -6.75 3.49
N ALA A 165 -2.38 -6.61 2.17
CA ALA A 165 -2.16 -5.32 1.52
C ALA A 165 -3.42 -4.47 1.42
N LYS A 166 -4.57 -5.09 1.11
CA LYS A 166 -5.86 -4.38 1.01
C LYS A 166 -6.24 -3.73 2.34
N GLU A 167 -6.05 -4.46 3.43
CA GLU A 167 -6.39 -4.06 4.79
C GLU A 167 -5.58 -2.82 5.23
N THR A 168 -4.39 -2.63 4.67
CA THR A 168 -3.56 -1.44 4.97
C THR A 168 -4.15 -0.14 4.39
N LEU A 169 -5.03 -0.24 3.38
CA LEU A 169 -5.72 0.89 2.77
C LEU A 169 -7.01 1.27 3.49
N GLU A 170 -7.43 0.52 4.51
CA GLU A 170 -8.71 0.73 5.21
C GLU A 170 -8.90 2.18 5.72
N PRO A 171 -7.89 2.86 6.32
CA PRO A 171 -8.04 4.26 6.69
C PRO A 171 -8.36 5.18 5.50
N LEU A 172 -7.72 4.95 4.35
CA LEU A 172 -7.96 5.73 3.13
C LEU A 172 -9.35 5.43 2.54
N ILE A 173 -9.77 4.16 2.57
CA ILE A 173 -11.11 3.72 2.12
C ILE A 173 -12.19 4.42 2.95
N GLN A 174 -12.05 4.39 4.28
CA GLN A 174 -13.00 5.05 5.18
C GLN A 174 -13.00 6.57 5.02
N ALA A 175 -11.85 7.20 4.77
CA ALA A 175 -11.78 8.63 4.47
C ALA A 175 -12.53 8.97 3.16
N ALA A 176 -12.37 8.15 2.11
CA ALA A 176 -13.10 8.32 0.86
C ALA A 176 -14.61 8.12 1.02
N GLN A 177 -15.03 7.16 1.86
CA GLN A 177 -16.43 6.96 2.23
C GLN A 177 -16.98 8.15 3.02
N LEU A 178 -16.22 8.67 4.00
CA LEU A 178 -16.58 9.84 4.79
C LEU A 178 -16.83 11.09 3.92
N LEU A 179 -16.06 11.25 2.84
CA LEU A 179 -16.30 12.33 1.87
C LEU A 179 -17.66 12.18 1.16
N GLN A 180 -18.18 10.96 0.98
CA GLN A 180 -19.38 10.68 0.19
C GLN A 180 -20.68 10.56 0.98
N VAL A 181 -20.62 10.21 2.26
CA VAL A 181 -21.81 10.07 3.11
C VAL A 181 -22.46 11.43 3.39
N LYS A 182 -23.74 11.40 3.79
CA LYS A 182 -24.45 12.57 4.30
C LYS A 182 -23.86 13.00 5.64
N LYS A 183 -23.96 14.29 5.96
CA LYS A 183 -23.25 14.96 7.06
C LYS A 183 -24.15 15.97 7.79
N LYS A 184 -25.44 15.64 7.93
CA LYS A 184 -26.48 16.59 8.39
C LYS A 184 -27.19 16.16 9.66
N THR A 185 -27.68 14.92 9.74
CA THR A 185 -28.56 14.49 10.83
C THR A 185 -27.83 13.71 11.93
N ASP A 186 -28.46 13.50 13.08
CA ASP A 186 -27.84 12.70 14.14
C ASP A 186 -27.64 11.23 13.72
N GLU A 187 -28.51 10.70 12.84
CA GLU A 187 -28.35 9.38 12.23
C GLU A 187 -27.14 9.32 11.30
N ASP A 188 -26.90 10.38 10.51
CA ASP A 188 -25.68 10.50 9.70
C ASP A 188 -24.43 10.48 10.61
N ALA A 189 -24.49 11.18 11.74
CA ALA A 189 -23.38 11.21 12.70
C ALA A 189 -23.12 9.84 13.32
N GLU A 190 -24.16 9.09 13.66
CA GLU A 190 -24.04 7.70 14.15
C GLU A 190 -23.46 6.76 13.08
N ALA A 191 -23.93 6.86 11.84
CA ALA A 191 -23.41 6.09 10.72
C ALA A 191 -21.91 6.34 10.48
N ILE A 192 -21.47 7.60 10.54
CA ILE A 192 -20.05 7.97 10.45
C ILE A 192 -19.24 7.35 11.59
N CYS A 193 -19.73 7.41 12.83
CA CYS A 193 -19.03 6.84 13.98
C CYS A 193 -18.87 5.32 13.89
N SER A 194 -19.88 4.62 13.35
CA SER A 194 -19.84 3.17 13.14
C SER A 194 -18.92 2.76 11.98
N MET A 195 -18.96 3.52 10.88
CA MET A 195 -18.16 3.27 9.67
C MET A 195 -16.66 3.54 9.89
N CYS A 196 -16.30 4.64 10.55
CA CYS A 196 -14.92 5.15 10.61
C CYS A 196 -14.09 4.54 11.77
N ASN A 197 -13.98 3.22 11.84
CA ASN A 197 -13.24 2.52 12.90
C ASN A 197 -11.71 2.45 12.71
N ALA A 198 -11.20 2.70 11.50
CA ALA A 198 -9.77 2.72 11.16
C ALA A 198 -9.19 4.15 11.13
N LEU A 199 -10.04 5.17 11.22
CA LEU A 199 -9.65 6.57 11.36
C LEU A 199 -9.71 7.02 12.82
N THR A 200 -8.76 7.84 13.26
CA THR A 200 -8.83 8.49 14.57
C THR A 200 -9.87 9.59 14.59
N THR A 201 -10.39 9.93 15.77
CA THR A 201 -11.29 11.07 15.95
C THR A 201 -10.70 12.37 15.39
N ALA A 202 -9.39 12.59 15.53
CA ALA A 202 -8.69 13.75 14.96
C ALA A 202 -8.76 13.78 13.43
N GLN A 203 -8.59 12.62 12.78
CA GLN A 203 -8.67 12.49 11.32
C GLN A 203 -10.10 12.73 10.81
N ILE A 204 -11.11 12.11 11.44
CA ILE A 204 -12.52 12.29 11.08
C ILE A 204 -12.90 13.78 11.15
N VAL A 205 -12.59 14.42 12.29
CA VAL A 205 -12.85 15.85 12.50
C VAL A 205 -12.11 16.70 11.48
N LYS A 206 -10.86 16.36 11.13
CA LYS A 206 -10.10 17.10 10.12
C LYS A 206 -10.75 17.02 8.74
N VAL A 207 -11.14 15.83 8.29
CA VAL A 207 -11.82 15.64 7.00
C VAL A 207 -13.13 16.44 6.94
N LEU A 208 -13.95 16.36 8.00
CA LEU A 208 -15.20 17.12 8.08
C LEU A 208 -14.99 18.64 8.04
N ASN A 209 -13.92 19.15 8.67
CA ASN A 209 -13.58 20.58 8.64
C ASN A 209 -13.05 21.05 7.28
N LEU A 210 -12.31 20.19 6.56
CA LEU A 210 -11.76 20.49 5.24
C LEU A 210 -12.77 20.29 4.11
N TYR A 211 -13.88 19.59 4.38
CA TYR A 211 -14.90 19.28 3.38
C TYR A 211 -15.40 20.55 2.68
N THR A 212 -15.12 20.62 1.38
CA THR A 212 -15.47 21.75 0.51
C THR A 212 -16.52 21.29 -0.50
N PRO A 213 -17.76 21.81 -0.40
CA PRO A 213 -18.81 21.55 -1.37
C PRO A 213 -18.38 22.00 -2.77
N VAL A 214 -18.50 21.13 -3.77
CA VAL A 214 -18.11 21.46 -5.16
C VAL A 214 -19.34 21.68 -6.05
N ASN A 215 -20.48 21.08 -5.71
CA ASN A 215 -21.70 21.11 -6.52
C ASN A 215 -22.89 21.63 -5.68
N GLU A 216 -23.96 22.10 -6.33
CA GLU A 216 -25.15 22.71 -5.68
C GLU A 216 -25.90 21.76 -4.73
N PHE A 217 -25.66 20.45 -4.85
CA PHE A 217 -26.25 19.42 -4.00
C PHE A 217 -25.45 19.16 -2.71
N GLU A 218 -24.30 19.81 -2.54
CA GLU A 218 -23.45 19.69 -1.37
C GLU A 218 -23.56 20.95 -0.49
N GLU A 219 -23.63 20.73 0.82
CA GLU A 219 -23.57 21.79 1.81
C GLU A 219 -22.35 21.63 2.69
N ARG A 220 -21.87 22.76 3.21
CA ARG A 220 -20.74 22.76 4.14
C ARG A 220 -21.17 22.09 5.44
N VAL A 221 -20.27 21.28 6.02
CA VAL A 221 -20.52 20.62 7.30
C VAL A 221 -20.66 21.67 8.40
N LEU A 222 -21.75 21.59 9.16
CA LEU A 222 -22.02 22.50 10.27
C LEU A 222 -21.08 22.23 11.45
N VAL A 223 -20.69 23.29 12.16
CA VAL A 223 -19.85 23.18 13.37
C VAL A 223 -20.57 22.37 14.48
N SER A 224 -21.90 22.49 14.57
CA SER A 224 -22.72 21.69 15.48
C SER A 224 -22.60 20.19 15.19
N PHE A 225 -22.64 19.79 13.91
CA PHE A 225 -22.48 18.41 13.49
C PHE A 225 -21.10 17.84 13.87
N ILE A 226 -20.03 18.62 13.67
CA ILE A 226 -18.67 18.23 14.08
C ILE A 226 -18.59 18.03 15.60
N ARG A 227 -19.24 18.90 16.39
CA ARG A 227 -19.32 18.74 17.85
C ARG A 227 -20.07 17.47 18.25
N THR A 228 -21.16 17.12 17.56
CA THR A 228 -21.89 15.85 17.78
C THR A 228 -20.97 14.65 17.56
N ILE A 229 -20.18 14.62 16.48
CA ILE A 229 -19.20 13.55 16.22
C ILE A 229 -18.17 13.46 17.35
N GLN A 230 -17.61 14.60 17.79
CA GLN A 230 -16.64 14.63 18.88
C GLN A 230 -17.21 14.11 20.20
N LEU A 231 -18.47 14.45 20.51
CA LEU A 231 -19.15 13.96 21.71
C LEU A 231 -19.40 12.45 21.64
N ARG A 232 -19.82 11.93 20.47
CA ARG A 232 -20.06 10.49 20.28
C ARG A 232 -18.79 9.66 20.33
N LEU A 233 -17.66 10.20 19.88
CA LEU A 233 -16.37 9.50 19.87
C LEU A 233 -15.54 9.75 21.14
N ARG A 234 -16.08 10.43 22.16
CA ARG A 234 -15.34 10.83 23.36
C ARG A 234 -14.73 9.65 24.14
N ASP A 235 -15.46 8.53 24.22
CA ASP A 235 -15.04 7.35 24.98
C ASP A 235 -14.12 6.41 24.17
N ARG A 236 -13.88 6.74 22.90
CA ARG A 236 -12.98 5.98 22.04
C ARG A 236 -11.54 6.22 22.50
N LYS A 237 -10.81 5.14 22.82
CA LYS A 237 -9.39 5.18 23.17
C LYS A 237 -8.53 5.38 21.93
N ASP A 238 -8.70 6.52 21.26
CA ASP A 238 -7.98 6.86 20.05
C ASP A 238 -6.59 7.45 20.35
N SER A 239 -5.66 7.18 19.43
CA SER A 239 -4.41 7.95 19.37
C SER A 239 -4.73 9.40 18.99
N PRO A 240 -4.09 10.40 19.63
CA PRO A 240 -4.24 11.81 19.26
C PRO A 240 -3.61 12.16 17.91
N GLN A 241 -2.95 11.19 17.24
CA GLN A 241 -2.27 11.42 15.98
C GLN A 241 -3.24 11.81 14.86
N LEU A 242 -2.86 12.87 14.13
CA LEU A 242 -3.56 13.30 12.92
C LEU A 242 -3.03 12.57 11.68
N LEU A 243 -1.70 12.56 11.52
CA LEU A 243 -1.06 11.93 10.37
C LEU A 243 -0.73 10.47 10.66
N MET A 244 -0.79 9.63 9.63
CA MET A 244 -0.22 8.29 9.68
C MET A 244 1.30 8.37 9.60
N ASP A 245 1.99 7.48 10.32
CA ASP A 245 3.43 7.33 10.19
C ASP A 245 3.78 6.60 8.88
N ALA A 246 3.93 7.37 7.79
CA ALA A 246 4.28 6.81 6.49
C ALA A 246 5.66 6.11 6.47
N LYS A 247 6.50 6.29 7.50
CA LYS A 247 7.80 5.63 7.65
C LYS A 247 7.71 4.33 8.47
N HIS A 248 6.53 3.98 8.97
CA HIS A 248 6.33 2.70 9.65
C HIS A 248 6.65 1.53 8.71
N ILE A 249 7.45 0.58 9.20
CA ILE A 249 7.78 -0.67 8.50
C ILE A 249 7.25 -1.83 9.33
N PHE A 250 6.42 -2.68 8.74
CA PHE A 250 5.95 -3.88 9.41
C PHE A 250 7.12 -4.83 9.69
N PRO A 251 7.18 -5.49 10.87
CA PRO A 251 8.20 -6.49 11.15
C PRO A 251 8.16 -7.62 10.10
N VAL A 252 9.29 -7.85 9.44
CA VAL A 252 9.43 -8.89 8.43
C VAL A 252 9.74 -10.24 9.08
N THR A 253 9.22 -11.30 8.48
CA THR A 253 9.51 -12.68 8.84
C THR A 253 9.98 -13.47 7.62
N PHE A 254 10.89 -14.42 7.83
CA PHE A 254 11.43 -15.30 6.80
C PHE A 254 11.02 -16.74 7.12
N PRO A 255 9.78 -17.15 6.80
CA PRO A 255 9.34 -18.52 7.02
C PRO A 255 10.22 -19.48 6.21
N PHE A 256 10.51 -20.64 6.79
CA PHE A 256 11.32 -21.65 6.11
C PHE A 256 10.63 -22.12 4.82
N ASN A 257 11.29 -21.91 3.69
CA ASN A 257 10.84 -22.32 2.37
C ASN A 257 11.84 -23.34 1.77
N PRO A 258 11.57 -24.66 1.86
CA PRO A 258 12.48 -25.67 1.32
C PRO A 258 12.52 -25.62 -0.21
N SER A 259 13.70 -25.83 -0.79
CA SER A 259 13.88 -25.96 -2.23
C SER A 259 13.83 -27.42 -2.69
N SER A 260 13.25 -27.67 -3.86
CA SER A 260 13.28 -28.98 -4.52
C SER A 260 14.56 -29.20 -5.35
N LEU A 261 15.46 -28.22 -5.42
CA LEU A 261 16.69 -28.30 -6.18
C LEU A 261 17.62 -29.39 -5.61
N ALA A 262 18.08 -30.27 -6.50
CA ALA A 262 19.05 -31.31 -6.18
C ALA A 262 20.47 -30.75 -6.30
N LEU A 263 21.22 -30.69 -5.20
CA LEU A 263 22.55 -30.05 -5.15
C LEU A 263 23.54 -30.70 -6.13
N GLU A 264 23.46 -32.00 -6.31
CA GLU A 264 24.32 -32.80 -7.19
C GLU A 264 24.11 -32.52 -8.68
N THR A 265 23.00 -31.86 -9.06
CA THR A 265 22.72 -31.50 -10.45
C THR A 265 23.17 -30.08 -10.79
N ILE A 266 23.55 -29.28 -9.79
CA ILE A 266 23.99 -27.89 -9.99
C ILE A 266 25.29 -27.88 -10.81
N GLN A 267 25.31 -26.99 -11.80
CA GLN A 267 26.47 -26.70 -12.64
C GLN A 267 26.76 -25.20 -12.55
N ILE A 268 28.03 -24.84 -12.43
CA ILE A 268 28.46 -23.43 -12.36
C ILE A 268 28.71 -22.91 -13.78
N PRO A 269 28.01 -21.85 -14.22
CA PRO A 269 28.28 -21.24 -15.52
C PRO A 269 29.70 -20.67 -15.60
N ALA A 270 30.39 -20.91 -16.71
CA ALA A 270 31.76 -20.44 -16.92
C ALA A 270 31.89 -18.90 -16.88
N SER A 271 30.81 -18.18 -17.21
CA SER A 271 30.74 -16.72 -17.14
C SER A 271 30.93 -16.15 -15.74
N LEU A 272 30.76 -16.94 -14.68
CA LEU A 272 30.96 -16.50 -13.30
C LEU A 272 32.46 -16.45 -12.90
N GLY A 273 33.37 -16.95 -13.75
CA GLY A 273 34.82 -16.89 -13.47
C GLY A 273 35.27 -17.77 -12.30
N LEU A 274 34.47 -18.77 -11.91
CA LEU A 274 34.74 -19.67 -10.77
C LEU A 274 35.44 -20.97 -11.18
N GLY A 275 36.26 -20.94 -12.25
CA GLY A 275 36.94 -22.14 -12.78
C GLY A 275 37.96 -22.78 -11.83
N PHE A 276 38.34 -22.08 -10.76
CA PHE A 276 39.20 -22.61 -9.69
C PHE A 276 38.44 -23.51 -8.70
N ILE A 277 37.10 -23.51 -8.73
CA ILE A 277 36.27 -24.37 -7.87
C ILE A 277 36.10 -25.74 -8.54
N SER A 278 36.31 -26.81 -7.79
CA SER A 278 36.07 -28.19 -8.23
C SER A 278 34.81 -28.75 -7.57
N ARG A 279 33.92 -29.37 -8.36
CA ARG A 279 32.70 -30.03 -7.85
C ARG A 279 33.08 -31.38 -7.23
N VAL A 280 32.57 -31.65 -6.02
CA VAL A 280 32.75 -32.90 -5.28
C VAL A 280 31.39 -33.57 -5.12
#